data_AF-A0A011R4M6-F1
#
_entry.id   AF-A0A011R4M6-F1
#
_cell.length_a   1.000
_cell.length_b   1.000
_cell.length_c   1.000
_cell.angle_alpha   90.00
_cell.angle_beta   90.00
_cell.angle_gamma   90.00
#
_symmetry.space_group_name_H-M   'P 1'
#
loop_
_entity.id
_entity.type
_entity.pdbx_description
1 polymer ?
#
loop_
_entity_poly.entity_id
_entity_poly.type
_entity_poly.pdbx_seq_one_letter_code
_entity_poly.pdbx_strand_id
1 'polypeptide(L)'
;MPNPFLEERLPVNVRLGVSYADDYEVLITTTASGAEYPKLIHPFPVREFHVNFTTDKADLWARILSLYHRARKSYYAFRVKCLDDFSTNGFTGTPTPLDQPLANTASGVYQLRVFYGTNGAAPSHG
;
A
#
# COMPACT_ATOMS: atom_id res chain seq x y z
N MET A 1 -5.52 17.47 9.76
CA MET A 1 -4.63 17.94 8.66
C MET A 1 -3.93 16.70 8.11
N PRO A 2 -3.99 16.40 6.79
CA PRO A 2 -3.19 15.31 6.23
C PRO A 2 -1.71 15.61 6.45
N ASN A 3 -0.92 14.58 6.79
CA ASN A 3 0.52 14.77 6.99
C ASN A 3 1.15 15.28 5.67
N PRO A 4 2.03 16.29 5.74
CA PRO A 4 2.75 16.74 4.56
C PRO A 4 3.59 15.60 3.96
N PHE A 5 3.66 15.56 2.63
CA PHE A 5 4.46 14.55 1.91
C PHE A 5 5.88 15.06 1.67
N LEU A 6 6.85 14.16 1.76
CA LEU A 6 8.20 14.37 1.25
C LEU A 6 8.23 13.85 -0.20
N GLU A 7 8.23 14.78 -1.16
CA GLU A 7 8.28 14.49 -2.59
C GLU A 7 9.72 14.14 -3.00
N GLU A 8 10.15 12.91 -2.72
CA GLU A 8 11.45 12.38 -3.10
C GLU A 8 11.32 10.99 -3.71
N ARG A 9 12.08 10.75 -4.78
CA ARG A 9 12.12 9.46 -5.46
C ARG A 9 13.12 8.53 -4.79
N LEU A 10 12.68 7.32 -4.41
CA LEU A 10 13.59 6.28 -3.93
C LEU A 10 14.63 5.94 -5.02
N PRO A 11 15.92 5.77 -4.66
CA PRO A 11 16.99 5.47 -5.62
C PRO A 11 16.71 4.19 -6.41
N VAL A 12 17.16 4.13 -7.67
CA VAL A 12 16.90 2.96 -8.54
C VAL A 12 17.43 1.65 -7.97
N ASN A 13 18.46 1.69 -7.12
CA ASN A 13 19.11 0.54 -6.48
C ASN A 13 18.18 -0.22 -5.53
N VAL A 14 17.10 0.43 -5.08
CA VAL A 14 15.99 -0.19 -4.35
C VAL A 14 15.28 -1.23 -5.21
N ARG A 15 15.22 -1.05 -6.55
CA ARG A 15 14.41 -1.88 -7.45
C ARG A 15 14.83 -3.34 -7.59
N LEU A 16 16.08 -3.71 -7.26
CA LEU A 16 16.60 -5.05 -7.57
C LEU A 16 16.32 -6.10 -6.49
N GLY A 17 15.70 -5.73 -5.36
CA GLY A 17 15.42 -6.66 -4.26
C GLY A 17 14.33 -6.19 -3.30
N VAL A 18 13.34 -5.44 -3.80
CA VAL A 18 12.15 -5.09 -3.01
C VAL A 18 11.17 -6.26 -3.04
N SER A 19 10.77 -6.70 -1.86
CA SER A 19 9.56 -7.52 -1.70
C SER A 19 8.48 -6.68 -1.02
N TYR A 20 7.23 -7.04 -1.22
CA TYR A 20 6.11 -6.48 -0.48
C TYR A 20 5.14 -7.58 -0.06
N ALA A 21 4.41 -7.31 1.01
CA ALA A 21 3.33 -8.14 1.49
C ALA A 21 2.11 -7.25 1.77
N ASP A 22 0.93 -7.79 1.50
CA ASP A 22 -0.34 -7.18 1.87
C ASP A 22 -0.89 -7.87 3.11
N ASP A 23 -1.33 -7.08 4.07
CA ASP A 23 -1.96 -7.57 5.31
C ASP A 23 -3.24 -6.78 5.61
N TYR A 24 -4.04 -7.28 6.54
CA TYR A 24 -5.23 -6.61 7.05
C TYR A 24 -5.11 -6.43 8.56
N GLU A 25 -5.40 -5.22 9.04
CA GLU A 25 -5.41 -4.98 10.48
C GLU A 25 -6.65 -5.62 11.13
N VAL A 26 -6.43 -6.75 11.81
CA VAL A 26 -7.46 -7.49 12.53
C VAL A 26 -7.17 -7.48 14.03
N LEU A 27 -8.11 -6.97 14.81
CA LEU A 27 -8.10 -7.10 16.26
C LEU A 27 -8.71 -8.43 16.66
N ILE A 28 -7.91 -9.30 17.28
CA ILE A 28 -8.37 -10.60 17.79
C ILE A 28 -8.56 -10.50 19.30
N THR A 29 -9.78 -10.73 19.77
CA THR A 29 -10.08 -10.85 21.20
C THR A 29 -10.30 -12.31 21.57
N THR A 30 -9.59 -12.80 22.59
CA THR A 30 -9.68 -14.20 23.04
C THR A 30 -10.43 -14.28 24.36
N THR A 31 -11.40 -15.21 24.47
CA THR A 31 -12.10 -15.46 25.73
C THR A 31 -11.24 -16.28 26.69
N ALA A 32 -11.63 -16.33 27.97
CA ALA A 32 -11.00 -17.20 28.96
C ALA A 32 -11.05 -18.70 28.57
N SER A 33 -11.99 -19.11 27.71
CA SER A 33 -12.10 -20.48 27.18
C SER A 33 -11.30 -20.71 25.89
N GLY A 34 -10.54 -19.71 25.41
CA GLY A 34 -9.73 -19.80 24.20
C GLY A 34 -10.48 -19.55 22.88
N ALA A 35 -11.73 -19.08 22.92
CA ALA A 35 -12.47 -18.74 21.69
C ALA A 35 -12.02 -17.37 21.16
N GLU A 36 -11.81 -17.26 19.85
CA GLU A 36 -11.36 -16.03 19.19
C GLU A 36 -12.52 -15.26 18.55
N TYR A 37 -12.51 -13.96 18.70
CA TYR A 37 -13.45 -13.01 18.10
C TYR A 37 -12.65 -11.98 17.30
N PRO A 38 -12.43 -12.24 15.99
CA PRO A 38 -11.72 -11.32 15.12
C PRO A 38 -12.63 -10.16 14.70
N LYS A 39 -12.06 -8.95 14.70
CA LYS A 39 -12.70 -7.74 14.21
C LYS A 39 -11.74 -7.03 13.25
N LEU A 40 -12.19 -6.82 12.03
CA LEU A 40 -11.45 -6.02 11.05
C LEU A 40 -11.47 -4.54 11.46
N ILE A 41 -10.29 -3.92 11.62
CA ILE A 41 -10.16 -2.52 12.04
C ILE A 41 -10.48 -1.57 10.87
N HIS A 42 -10.06 -1.93 9.66
CA HIS A 42 -10.41 -1.20 8.44
C HIS A 42 -10.49 -2.14 7.23
N PRO A 43 -11.31 -1.84 6.20
CA PRO A 43 -11.54 -2.73 5.06
C PRO A 43 -10.41 -2.73 4.03
N PHE A 44 -9.41 -1.86 4.17
CA PHE A 44 -8.35 -1.69 3.19
C PHE A 44 -7.13 -2.57 3.52
N PRO A 45 -6.40 -3.09 2.52
CA PRO A 45 -5.12 -3.76 2.78
C PRO A 45 -4.05 -2.74 3.17
N VAL A 46 -3.15 -3.13 4.08
CA VAL A 46 -1.91 -2.44 4.39
C VAL A 46 -0.79 -3.12 3.62
N ARG A 47 -0.08 -2.37 2.78
CA ARG A 47 1.09 -2.89 2.04
C ARG A 47 2.37 -2.51 2.76
N GLU A 48 3.13 -3.51 3.18
CA GLU A 48 4.49 -3.35 3.73
C GLU A 48 5.53 -3.61 2.64
N PHE A 49 6.51 -2.73 2.51
CA PHE A 49 7.63 -2.87 1.58
C PHE A 49 8.92 -3.18 2.35
N HIS A 50 9.56 -4.31 2.02
CA HIS A 50 10.90 -4.61 2.47
C HIS A 50 11.90 -4.20 1.40
N VAL A 51 12.72 -3.19 1.73
CA VAL A 51 13.69 -2.60 0.79
C VAL A 51 15.10 -3.01 1.18
N ASN A 52 15.80 -3.69 0.26
CA ASN A 52 17.20 -4.04 0.41
C ASN A 52 18.07 -3.07 -0.41
N PHE A 53 19.22 -2.68 0.15
CA PHE A 53 20.19 -1.82 -0.52
C PHE A 53 21.53 -2.55 -0.67
N THR A 54 22.08 -2.53 -1.88
CA THR A 54 23.44 -2.96 -2.17
C THR A 54 24.24 -1.76 -2.67
N THR A 55 25.05 -1.17 -1.81
CA THR A 55 25.95 -0.04 -2.14
C THR A 55 27.09 0.01 -1.12
N ASP A 56 28.07 0.89 -1.34
CA ASP A 56 29.14 1.15 -0.37
C ASP A 56 28.54 1.62 0.97
N LYS A 57 29.07 1.09 2.08
CA LYS A 57 28.56 1.35 3.44
C LYS A 57 28.57 2.83 3.80
N ALA A 58 29.58 3.59 3.36
CA ALA A 58 29.70 5.01 3.68
C ALA A 58 28.66 5.85 2.93
N ASP A 59 28.43 5.56 1.64
CA ASP A 59 27.38 6.22 0.84
C ASP A 59 25.98 5.88 1.35
N LEU A 60 25.74 4.61 1.71
CA LEU A 60 24.47 4.18 2.31
C LEU A 60 24.17 4.98 3.58
N TRP A 61 25.15 5.08 4.48
CA TRP A 61 24.98 5.77 5.76
C TRP A 61 24.62 7.24 5.58
N ALA A 62 25.33 7.94 4.69
CA ALA A 62 25.07 9.36 4.40
C ALA A 62 23.64 9.57 3.85
N ARG A 63 23.17 8.68 2.98
CA ARG A 63 21.83 8.77 2.37
C ARG A 63 20.72 8.46 3.36
N ILE A 64 20.85 7.40 4.15
CA ILE A 64 19.85 7.02 5.17
C ILE A 64 19.73 8.12 6.23
N LEU A 65 20.85 8.64 6.72
CA LEU A 65 20.85 9.68 7.75
C LEU A 65 20.24 10.99 7.21
N SER A 66 20.59 11.37 5.99
CA SER A 66 19.98 12.52 5.30
C SER A 66 18.46 12.35 5.17
N LEU A 67 17.99 11.18 4.72
CA LEU A 67 16.57 10.88 4.59
C LEU A 67 15.86 10.95 5.95
N TYR A 68 16.45 10.37 7.00
CA TYR A 68 15.89 10.38 8.36
C TYR A 68 15.68 11.81 8.89
N HIS A 69 16.67 12.69 8.71
CA HIS A 69 16.56 14.09 9.14
C HIS A 69 15.53 14.88 8.33
N ARG A 70 15.46 14.65 7.01
CA ARG A 70 14.49 15.33 6.14
C ARG A 70 13.06 14.86 6.39
N ALA A 71 12.86 13.56 6.59
CA ALA A 71 11.58 12.95 6.95
C ALA A 71 11.15 13.27 8.39
N ARG A 72 12.06 13.79 9.22
CA ARG A 72 11.87 14.01 10.66
C ARG A 72 11.27 12.76 11.32
N LYS A 73 11.97 11.63 11.16
CA LYS A 73 11.48 10.29 11.53
C LYS A 73 10.24 9.89 10.72
N SER A 74 9.04 10.10 11.27
CA SER A 74 7.76 9.67 10.70
C SER A 74 6.77 10.83 10.51
N TYR A 75 7.26 12.07 10.59
CA TYR A 75 6.41 13.25 10.48
C TYR A 75 5.94 13.48 9.03
N TYR A 76 6.83 13.25 8.06
CA TYR A 76 6.48 13.34 6.63
C TYR A 76 6.17 11.95 6.06
N ALA A 77 5.12 11.88 5.24
CA ALA A 77 4.77 10.67 4.49
C ALA A 77 5.52 10.61 3.15
N PHE A 78 5.68 9.40 2.59
CA PHE A 78 6.28 9.18 1.28
C PHE A 78 5.24 8.71 0.26
N ARG A 79 5.48 9.02 -1.01
CA ARG A 79 4.75 8.40 -2.13
C ARG A 79 5.66 7.40 -2.82
N VAL A 80 5.23 6.15 -2.84
CA VAL A 80 5.98 5.06 -3.48
C VAL A 80 5.17 4.57 -4.67
N LYS A 81 5.83 4.49 -5.84
CA LYS A 81 5.26 3.86 -7.03
C LYS A 81 5.68 2.39 -7.06
N CYS A 82 4.71 1.49 -6.84
CA CYS A 82 4.84 0.06 -7.09
C CYS A 82 4.90 -0.16 -8.61
N LEU A 83 5.82 -0.96 -9.14
CA LEU A 83 6.03 -1.02 -10.60
C LEU A 83 5.17 -2.06 -11.30
N ASP A 84 4.68 -2.98 -10.52
CA ASP A 84 3.82 -4.08 -10.90
C ASP A 84 2.36 -3.81 -10.55
N ASP A 85 2.06 -2.79 -9.74
CA ASP A 85 0.71 -2.37 -9.37
C ASP A 85 0.63 -0.83 -9.17
N PHE A 86 0.55 -0.09 -10.28
CA PHE A 86 0.39 1.38 -10.28
C PHE A 86 -0.70 1.90 -11.22
N SER A 87 -1.42 1.02 -11.90
CA SER A 87 -2.40 1.39 -12.90
C SER A 87 -3.68 0.59 -12.75
N THR A 88 -4.80 1.26 -13.05
CA THR A 88 -6.10 0.63 -13.18
C THR A 88 -6.19 -0.31 -14.39
N ASN A 89 -5.33 -0.12 -15.40
CA ASN A 89 -5.28 -0.92 -16.61
C ASN A 89 -4.27 -2.06 -16.51
N GLY A 90 -4.72 -3.26 -16.11
CA GLY A 90 -3.83 -4.44 -16.03
C GLY A 90 -2.61 -4.21 -15.15
N PHE A 91 -2.78 -3.47 -14.06
CA PHE A 91 -1.78 -3.09 -13.05
C PHE A 91 -0.62 -2.18 -13.51
N THR A 92 -0.26 -2.18 -14.79
CA THR A 92 0.90 -1.43 -15.32
C THR A 92 0.65 -0.67 -16.63
N GLY A 93 -0.48 -0.90 -17.30
CA GLY A 93 -0.83 -0.28 -18.58
C GLY A 93 -1.18 1.20 -18.46
N THR A 94 -1.34 1.88 -19.59
CA THR A 94 -1.81 3.27 -19.60
C THR A 94 -3.26 3.34 -19.14
N PRO A 95 -3.61 4.14 -18.10
CA PRO A 95 -4.99 4.24 -17.65
C PRO A 95 -5.94 4.70 -18.77
N THR A 96 -7.07 4.01 -18.92
CA THR A 96 -8.15 4.36 -19.84
C THR A 96 -9.45 4.57 -19.06
N PRO A 97 -10.44 5.29 -19.62
CA PRO A 97 -11.72 5.52 -18.94
C PRO A 97 -12.51 4.24 -18.60
N LEU A 98 -12.18 3.10 -19.22
CA LEU A 98 -12.93 1.84 -19.12
C LEU A 98 -12.10 0.71 -18.50
N ASP A 99 -10.99 1.03 -17.83
CA ASP A 99 -10.10 0.04 -17.22
C ASP A 99 -10.76 -0.84 -16.17
N GLN A 100 -11.78 -0.31 -15.49
CA GLN A 100 -12.48 -0.96 -14.40
C GLN A 100 -13.98 -0.78 -14.59
N PRO A 101 -14.81 -1.80 -14.31
CA PRO A 101 -16.26 -1.67 -14.39
C PRO A 101 -16.73 -0.54 -13.48
N LEU A 102 -17.34 0.49 -14.07
CA LEU A 102 -17.85 1.63 -13.33
C LEU A 102 -19.09 1.19 -12.53
N ALA A 103 -18.94 1.09 -11.21
CA ALA A 103 -20.09 0.90 -10.33
C ALA A 103 -20.93 2.18 -10.35
N ASN A 104 -22.18 2.05 -10.81
CA ASN A 104 -23.16 3.12 -10.77
C ASN A 104 -23.63 3.30 -9.33
N THR A 105 -23.28 4.43 -8.70
CA THR A 105 -23.59 4.71 -7.29
C THR A 105 -24.89 5.51 -7.13
N ALA A 106 -25.40 6.11 -8.22
CA ALA A 106 -26.70 6.77 -8.37
C ALA A 106 -26.87 7.17 -9.84
N SER A 107 -28.10 7.44 -10.33
CA SER A 107 -28.35 7.81 -11.73
C SER A 107 -27.36 8.84 -12.29
N GLY A 108 -26.46 8.40 -13.17
CA GLY A 108 -25.44 9.24 -13.82
C GLY A 108 -24.15 9.50 -13.03
N VAL A 109 -24.01 8.93 -11.83
CA VAL A 109 -22.81 9.02 -11.00
C VAL A 109 -22.04 7.71 -11.06
N TYR A 110 -20.81 7.80 -11.55
CA TYR A 110 -19.88 6.69 -11.62
C TYR A 110 -18.66 6.98 -10.76
N GLN A 111 -18.13 5.95 -10.11
CA GLN A 111 -16.91 6.06 -9.31
C GLN A 111 -15.80 5.21 -9.91
N LEU A 112 -14.63 5.81 -10.13
CA LEU A 112 -13.40 5.08 -10.41
C LEU A 112 -12.97 4.33 -9.15
N ARG A 113 -12.85 3.01 -9.24
CA ARG A 113 -12.44 2.11 -8.16
C ARG A 113 -11.49 1.05 -8.72
N VAL A 114 -10.59 0.56 -7.88
CA VAL A 114 -9.79 -0.64 -8.17
C VAL A 114 -10.32 -1.77 -7.30
N PHE A 115 -10.56 -2.93 -7.90
CA PHE A 115 -11.00 -4.13 -7.19
C PHE A 115 -9.82 -5.07 -6.97
N TYR A 116 -9.70 -5.58 -5.76
CA TYR A 116 -8.74 -6.62 -5.38
C TYR A 116 -9.51 -7.89 -4.98
N GLY A 117 -8.89 -9.07 -5.12
CA GLY A 117 -9.48 -10.33 -4.65
C GLY A 117 -10.67 -10.86 -5.46
N THR A 118 -10.74 -10.58 -6.77
CA THR A 118 -11.86 -11.02 -7.64
C THR A 118 -11.86 -12.51 -7.99
N ASN A 119 -10.81 -13.25 -7.62
CA ASN A 119 -10.71 -14.69 -7.87
C ASN A 119 -11.44 -15.50 -6.77
N GLY A 120 -12.77 -15.40 -6.75
CA GLY A 120 -13.63 -16.10 -5.80
C GLY A 120 -14.53 -15.17 -4.98
N ALA A 121 -15.52 -15.76 -4.29
CA ALA A 121 -16.42 -15.01 -3.42
C ALA A 121 -15.89 -15.00 -1.99
N ALA A 122 -15.76 -13.81 -1.40
CA ALA A 122 -15.53 -13.67 0.03
C ALA A 122 -16.81 -14.08 0.81
N PRO A 123 -16.70 -14.71 1.99
CA PRO A 123 -17.84 -14.94 2.88
C PRO A 123 -18.50 -13.62 3.27
N SER A 124 -19.83 -13.61 3.41
CA SER A 124 -20.54 -12.41 3.89
C SER A 124 -20.12 -12.07 5.31
N HIS A 125 -19.69 -10.83 5.55
CA HIS A 125 -19.61 -10.29 6.91
C HIS A 125 -21.03 -10.02 7.40
N GLY A 126 -21.45 -10.71 8.46
CA GLY A 126 -22.77 -10.52 9.11
C GLY A 126 -22.88 -9.21 9.86
#